data_AF-A0A7W2FV77-F1
#
_entry.id   AF-A0A7W2FV77-F1
#
_cell.length_a   1.000
_cell.length_b   1.000
_cell.length_c   1.000
_cell.angle_alpha   90.00
_cell.angle_beta   90.00
_cell.angle_gamma   90.00
#
_symmetry.space_group_name_H-M   'P 1'
#
loop_
_entity.id
_entity.type
_entity.pdbx_description
1 polymer ?
#
loop_
_entity_poly.entity_id
_entity_poly.type
_entity_poly.pdbx_seq_one_letter_code
_entity_poly.pdbx_strand_id
1 'polypeptide(L)'
;VLASKVKSHINFGDGFEFYQAAVIGGQDGLRGYRNQRYTGKKSLYQNTDLRYSFSRMKTPVIPIKMGVYGSFDYGRVWLDGEDSN
;
A
#
# COMPACT_ATOMS: atom_id res chain seq x y z
N VAL A 1 15.94 3.50 -7.65
CA VAL A 1 14.56 3.89 -8.04
C VAL A 1 13.79 4.12 -6.76
N LEU A 2 13.10 5.26 -6.69
CA LEU A 2 12.15 5.57 -5.64
C LEU A 2 10.77 5.62 -6.30
N ALA A 3 9.80 4.90 -5.72
CA ALA A 3 8.40 5.00 -6.11
C ALA A 3 7.58 5.32 -4.85
N SER A 4 6.55 6.16 -5.03
CA SER A 4 5.63 6.54 -3.96
C SER A 4 4.22 6.47 -4.51
N LYS A 5 3.31 5.86 -3.76
CA LYS A 5 1.90 5.74 -4.10
C LYS A 5 1.08 6.24 -2.93
N VAL A 6 0.19 7.20 -3.19
CA VAL A 6 -0.84 7.64 -2.25
C VAL A 6 -2.18 7.24 -2.84
N LYS A 7 -3.06 6.63 -2.04
CA LYS A 7 -4.42 6.29 -2.46
C LYS A 7 -5.39 6.63 -1.33
N SER A 8 -6.52 7.22 -1.69
CA SER A 8 -7.65 7.44 -0.80
C SER A 8 -8.91 6.76 -1.32
N HIS A 9 -9.80 6.40 -0.40
CA HIS A 9 -11.16 5.95 -0.70
C HIS A 9 -12.10 6.71 0.21
N ILE A 10 -13.13 7.36 -0.35
CA ILE A 10 -14.09 8.16 0.41
C ILE A 10 -15.50 7.79 -0.05
N ASN A 11 -16.29 7.22 0.85
CA ASN A 11 -17.72 7.01 0.62
C ASN A 11 -18.50 8.25 1.07
N PHE A 12 -19.37 8.76 0.19
CA PHE A 12 -20.25 9.90 0.44
C PHE A 12 -21.67 9.42 0.76
N GLY A 13 -22.37 10.18 1.61
CA GLY A 13 -23.69 9.82 2.11
C GLY A 13 -23.64 8.84 3.29
N ASP A 14 -24.82 8.48 3.78
CA ASP A 14 -25.00 7.57 4.90
C ASP A 14 -25.61 6.26 4.38
N GLY A 15 -25.07 5.12 4.82
CA GLY A 15 -25.54 3.79 4.40
C GLY A 15 -24.81 3.18 3.20
N PHE A 16 -23.47 3.16 3.23
CA PHE A 16 -22.70 2.32 2.29
C PHE A 16 -22.77 0.85 2.73
N GLU A 17 -22.81 -0.06 1.75
CA GLU A 17 -22.80 -1.49 2.05
C GLU A 17 -21.38 -1.99 2.35
N PHE A 18 -21.25 -3.09 3.10
CA PHE A 18 -19.95 -3.60 3.53
C PHE A 18 -18.97 -3.88 2.37
N TYR A 19 -19.48 -4.20 1.17
CA TYR A 19 -18.67 -4.42 -0.04
C TYR A 19 -18.23 -3.12 -0.74
N GLN A 20 -18.85 -1.99 -0.40
CA GLN A 20 -18.45 -0.64 -0.84
C GLN A 20 -17.49 0.03 0.14
N ALA A 21 -17.24 -0.61 1.29
CA ALA A 21 -16.42 -0.06 2.35
C ALA A 21 -15.00 0.26 1.86
N ALA A 22 -14.42 1.32 2.41
CA ALA A 22 -13.02 1.63 2.21
C ALA A 22 -12.17 0.60 2.95
N VAL A 23 -11.45 -0.24 2.21
CA VAL A 23 -10.61 -1.31 2.76
C VAL A 23 -9.14 -1.04 2.53
N ILE A 24 -8.31 -1.38 3.52
CA ILE A 24 -6.85 -1.33 3.44
C ILE A 24 -6.28 -2.64 3.98
N GLY A 25 -5.32 -3.22 3.26
CA GLY A 25 -4.45 -4.27 3.76
C GLY A 25 -4.01 -5.26 2.69
N GLY A 26 -2.80 -5.80 2.86
CA GLY A 26 -2.24 -6.82 1.97
C GLY A 26 -1.93 -6.24 0.59
N GLN A 27 -2.59 -6.77 -0.44
CA GLN A 27 -2.34 -6.38 -1.83
C GLN A 27 -2.83 -4.96 -2.19
N ASP A 28 -3.79 -4.41 -1.44
CA ASP A 28 -4.31 -3.06 -1.66
C ASP A 28 -4.15 -2.22 -0.38
N GLY A 29 -2.98 -1.60 -0.24
CA GLY A 29 -2.62 -0.77 0.90
C GLY A 29 -1.38 -1.27 1.62
N LEU A 30 -1.52 -1.61 2.90
CA LEU A 30 -0.39 -1.91 3.78
C LEU A 30 0.11 -3.34 3.57
N ARG A 31 1.28 -3.50 2.96
CA ARG A 31 1.93 -4.82 2.82
C ARG A 31 2.34 -5.31 4.21
N GLY A 32 2.33 -6.63 4.39
CA GLY A 32 2.58 -7.27 5.68
C GLY A 32 1.34 -7.46 6.56
N TYR A 33 0.20 -6.83 6.21
CA TYR A 33 -1.10 -7.14 6.80
C TYR A 33 -1.89 -8.14 5.95
N ARG A 34 -2.88 -8.79 6.57
CA ARG A 34 -3.87 -9.60 5.85
C ARG A 34 -4.63 -8.72 4.84
N ASN A 35 -5.07 -9.30 3.73
CA ASN A 35 -5.97 -8.63 2.79
C ASN A 35 -7.22 -8.12 3.55
N GLN A 36 -7.64 -6.90 3.23
CA GLN A 36 -8.85 -6.27 3.81
C GLN A 36 -8.83 -6.26 5.36
N ARG A 37 -7.65 -6.11 5.98
CA ARG A 37 -7.48 -6.11 7.44
C ARG A 37 -8.24 -4.98 8.13
N TYR A 38 -8.29 -3.80 7.50
CA TYR A 38 -8.89 -2.58 8.01
C TYR A 38 -10.01 -2.13 7.09
N THR A 39 -11.17 -1.79 7.65
CA THR A 39 -12.39 -1.45 6.91
C THR A 39 -13.04 -0.23 7.55
N GLY A 40 -13.48 0.74 6.74
CA GLY A 40 -14.17 1.95 7.23
C GLY A 40 -14.95 2.68 6.13
N LYS A 41 -15.47 3.88 6.45
CA LYS A 41 -16.13 4.76 5.47
C LYS A 41 -15.13 5.50 4.60
N LYS A 42 -13.99 5.86 5.18
CA LYS A 42 -12.91 6.59 4.51
C LYS A 42 -11.58 5.90 4.77
N SER A 43 -10.66 5.99 3.83
CA SER A 43 -9.32 5.47 3.99
C SER A 43 -8.29 6.31 3.24
N LEU A 44 -7.07 6.32 3.78
CA LEU A 44 -5.90 6.95 3.16
C LEU A 44 -4.68 6.11 3.51
N TYR A 45 -3.86 5.79 2.51
CA TYR A 45 -2.56 5.17 2.75
C TYR A 45 -1.51 5.70 1.80
N GLN A 46 -0.25 5.58 2.24
CA GLN A 46 0.92 5.75 1.41
C GLN A 46 1.78 4.47 1.42
N ASN A 47 2.23 4.06 0.24
CA ASN A 47 3.31 3.12 0.06
C ASN A 47 4.55 3.85 -0.47
N THR A 48 5.70 3.60 0.14
CA THR A 48 7.00 4.07 -0.33
C THR A 48 7.88 2.87 -0.67
N ASP A 49 8.42 2.87 -1.87
CA ASP A 49 9.20 1.79 -2.45
C ASP A 49 10.61 2.27 -2.81
N LEU A 50 11.61 1.61 -2.23
CA LEU A 50 13.01 1.86 -2.54
C LEU A 50 13.61 0.62 -3.20
N ARG A 51 14.13 0.79 -4.41
CA ARG A 51 14.90 -0.25 -5.11
C ARG A 51 16.29 0.23 -5.44
N TYR A 52 17.28 -0.51 -4.97
CA TYR A 52 18.67 -0.36 -5.37
C TYR A 52 19.03 -1.50 -6.31
N SER A 53 19.56 -1.17 -7.50
CA SER A 53 20.04 -2.16 -8.47
C SER A 53 21.55 -2.06 -8.53
N PHE A 54 22.23 -3.16 -8.27
CA PHE A 54 23.68 -3.25 -8.42
C PHE A 54 24.06 -3.17 -9.91
N SER A 55 25.32 -2.86 -10.17
CA SER A 55 25.88 -2.86 -11.51
C SER A 55 25.75 -4.23 -12.18
N ARG A 56 25.59 -4.23 -13.50
CA ARG A 56 25.47 -5.45 -14.31
C ARG A 56 26.76 -6.26 -14.21
N MET A 57 26.65 -7.52 -13.83
CA MET A 57 27.76 -8.47 -13.80
C MET A 57 27.76 -9.27 -15.10
N LYS A 58 28.86 -9.23 -15.87
CA LYS A 58 29.02 -10.08 -17.06
C LYS A 58 29.48 -11.47 -16.60
N THR A 59 28.71 -12.50 -16.94
CA THR A 59 29.15 -13.89 -16.80
C THR A 59 29.38 -14.49 -18.21
N PRO A 60 30.09 -15.62 -18.33
CA PRO A 60 30.38 -16.24 -19.63
C PRO A 60 29.14 -16.65 -20.43
N VAL A 61 28.01 -16.88 -19.77
CA VAL A 61 26.78 -17.36 -20.42
C VAL A 61 25.80 -16.20 -20.62
N ILE A 62 25.44 -15.50 -19.54
CA ILE A 62 24.49 -14.37 -19.59
C ILE A 62 24.83 -13.27 -18.58
N PRO A 63 24.62 -12.00 -18.92
CA PRO A 63 24.84 -10.92 -17.98
C PRO A 63 23.70 -10.80 -16.96
N ILE A 64 24.04 -10.76 -15.68
CA ILE A 64 23.11 -10.76 -14.54
C ILE A 64 22.98 -9.34 -13.96
N LYS A 65 21.77 -8.97 -13.53
CA LYS A 65 21.51 -7.76 -12.73
C LYS A 65 20.88 -8.17 -11.40
N MET A 66 21.53 -7.81 -10.30
CA MET A 66 21.04 -8.05 -8.95
C MET A 66 20.52 -6.74 -8.35
N GLY A 67 19.69 -6.81 -7.33
CA GLY A 67 19.23 -5.64 -6.60
C GLY A 67 18.58 -6.00 -5.28
N VAL A 68 18.46 -5.01 -4.41
CA VAL A 68 17.69 -5.10 -3.17
C VAL A 68 16.49 -4.17 -3.25
N TYR A 69 15.43 -4.56 -2.56
CA TYR A 69 14.17 -3.83 -2.53
C TYR A 69 13.65 -3.81 -1.10
N GLY A 70 13.17 -2.64 -0.69
CA GLY A 70 12.53 -2.42 0.60
C GLY A 70 11.37 -1.46 0.46
N SER A 71 10.41 -1.60 1.36
CA SER A 71 9.17 -0.82 1.35
C SER A 71 8.78 -0.34 2.73
N PHE A 72 8.17 0.84 2.79
CA PHE A 72 7.56 1.40 3.99
C PHE A 72 6.13 1.83 3.71
N ASP A 73 5.20 1.28 4.48
CA ASP A 73 3.75 1.42 4.26
C ASP A 73 3.07 1.92 5.52
N TYR A 74 2.23 2.94 5.38
CA TYR A 74 1.39 3.43 6.47
C TYR A 74 0.07 3.99 5.96
N GLY A 75 -0.94 3.99 6.81
CA GLY A 75 -2.29 4.39 6.42
C GLY A 75 -3.30 4.23 7.54
N ARG A 76 -4.49 4.79 7.33
CA ARG A 76 -5.58 4.83 8.31
C ARG A 76 -6.91 4.63 7.60
N VAL A 77 -7.84 4.02 8.33
CA VAL A 77 -9.27 3.99 8.01
C VAL A 77 -10.01 4.78 9.08
N TRP A 78 -11.15 5.37 8.71
CA TRP A 78 -12.04 6.08 9.62
C TRP A 78 -13.45 5.52 9.48
N LEU A 79 -14.09 5.24 10.61
CA LEU A 79 -15.51 4.90 10.70
C LEU A 79 -16.38 6.17 10.81
N ASP A 80 -17.66 6.05 10.49
CA ASP A 80 -18.61 7.16 10.68
C ASP A 80 -18.75 7.50 12.16
N GLY A 81 -18.67 8.79 12.49
CA GLY A 81 -18.75 9.27 13.88
C GLY A 81 -17.50 8.99 14.72
N GLU A 82 -16.41 8.50 14.12
CA GLU A 82 -15.17 8.23 14.83
C GLU A 82 -14.33 9.52 14.95
N ASP A 83 -14.30 10.11 16.14
CA ASP A 83 -13.40 11.21 16.49
C ASP A 83 -12.15 10.60 17.14
N SER A 84 -11.04 10.59 16.40
CA SER A 84 -9.81 9.96 16.88
C SER A 84 -8.61 10.85 16.58
N ASN A 85 -7.87 11.17 17.66
CA ASN A 85 -6.65 12.00 17.61
C ASN A 85 -5.54 11.36 16.74
#